data_AF-A0A6B0GUD4-F1
#
_entry.id   AF-A0A6B0GUD4-F1
#
_cell.length_a   1.000
_cell.length_b   1.000
_cell.length_c   1.000
_cell.angle_alpha   90.00
_cell.angle_beta   90.00
_cell.angle_gamma   90.00
#
_symmetry.space_group_name_H-M   'P 1'
#
loop_
_entity.id
_entity.type
_entity.pdbx_description
1 polymer ?
#
loop_
_entity_poly.entity_id
_entity_poly.type
_entity_poly.pdbx_seq_one_letter_code
_entity_poly.pdbx_strand_id
1 'polypeptide(L)' 'MPGTTLSERQRKGLPSTEKTRTDTECPQGCADPMGGMRRVVEHTGDIRYAEIYGEVVADERVERYLECGICGWVVDL' A
#
# COMPACT_ATOMS: atom_id res chain seq x y z
N MET A 1 18.42 -7.89 -36.90
CA MET A 1 17.07 -7.76 -36.28
C MET A 1 17.27 -7.12 -34.92
N PRO A 2 16.76 -5.92 -34.64
CA PRO A 2 16.93 -5.30 -33.33
C PRO A 2 15.91 -5.92 -32.37
N GLY A 3 16.40 -6.68 -31.39
CA GLY A 3 15.62 -7.12 -30.24
C GLY A 3 15.36 -5.92 -29.35
N THR A 4 14.10 -5.45 -29.32
CA THR A 4 13.62 -4.56 -28.28
C THR A 4 13.53 -5.37 -26.99
N THR A 5 14.59 -5.34 -26.19
CA THR A 5 14.50 -5.69 -24.79
C THR A 5 13.44 -4.80 -24.16
N LEU A 6 12.41 -5.43 -23.57
CA LEU A 6 11.48 -4.79 -22.65
C LEU A 6 12.31 -4.34 -21.44
N SER A 7 13.08 -3.25 -21.58
CA SER A 7 13.63 -2.53 -20.45
C SER A 7 12.43 -2.06 -19.63
N GLU A 8 12.36 -2.57 -18.40
CA GLU A 8 11.38 -2.31 -17.35
C GLU A 8 10.74 -0.93 -17.51
N ARG A 9 9.58 -0.86 -18.18
CA ARG A 9 8.84 0.38 -18.34
C ARG A 9 8.11 0.67 -17.03
N GLN A 10 8.82 1.15 -16.03
CA GLN A 10 8.20 1.62 -14.79
C GLN A 10 7.20 2.73 -15.14
N ARG A 11 5.91 2.44 -15.01
CA ARG A 11 4.84 3.45 -15.12
C ARG A 11 4.42 3.80 -13.71
N LYS A 12 4.32 5.10 -13.44
CA LYS A 12 3.84 5.61 -12.17
C LYS A 12 2.32 5.67 -12.22
N GLY A 13 1.64 4.77 -11.52
CA GLY A 13 0.23 4.93 -11.16
C GLY A 13 0.05 6.17 -10.28
N LEU A 14 -1.20 6.65 -10.12
CA LEU A 14 -1.44 7.69 -9.13
C LEU A 14 -1.34 7.09 -7.73
N PRO A 15 -0.48 7.63 -6.84
CA PRO A 15 -0.47 7.18 -5.47
C PRO A 15 -1.84 7.48 -4.84
N SER A 16 -2.35 6.54 -4.07
CA SER A 16 -3.63 6.69 -3.39
C SER A 16 -3.58 6.07 -2.01
N THR A 17 -4.29 6.67 -1.08
CA THR A 17 -4.38 6.20 0.30
C THR A 17 -5.84 6.01 0.65
N GLU A 18 -6.20 4.78 0.99
CA GLU A 18 -7.51 4.46 1.54
C GLU A 18 -7.38 4.30 3.05
N LYS A 19 -8.29 4.95 3.80
CA LYS A 19 -8.36 4.82 5.25
C LYS A 19 -9.74 4.34 5.66
N THR A 20 -9.81 3.18 6.28
CA THR A 20 -11.04 2.59 6.82
C THR A 20 -10.93 2.49 8.33
N ARG A 21 -12.00 2.79 9.06
CA ARG A 21 -12.00 2.60 10.52
C ARG A 21 -12.05 1.13 10.89
N THR A 22 -11.44 0.79 12.02
CA THR A 22 -11.51 -0.55 12.60
C THR A 22 -11.82 -0.43 14.09
N ASP A 23 -12.35 -1.51 14.68
CA ASP A 23 -12.63 -1.58 16.11
C ASP A 23 -11.38 -1.93 16.95
N THR A 24 -10.19 -1.93 16.34
CA THR A 24 -8.94 -2.29 17.00
C THR A 24 -8.51 -1.18 17.94
N GLU A 25 -8.32 -1.47 19.23
CA GLU A 25 -7.84 -0.47 20.18
C GLU A 25 -6.37 -0.12 19.93
N CYS A 26 -5.99 1.12 20.22
CA CYS A 26 -4.59 1.54 20.15
C CYS A 26 -3.79 0.88 21.29
N PRO A 27 -2.70 0.14 21.02
CA PRO A 27 -1.90 -0.51 22.06
C PRO A 27 -1.32 0.43 23.13
N GLN A 28 -1.16 1.71 22.77
CA GLN A 28 -0.74 2.78 23.70
C GLN A 28 -1.85 3.22 24.67
N GLY A 29 -3.05 2.63 24.59
CA GLY A 29 -4.19 2.96 25.45
C GLY A 29 -4.84 4.30 25.12
N CYS A 30 -4.70 4.79 23.89
CA CYS A 30 -5.36 6.04 23.48
C CYS A 30 -6.88 5.85 23.43
N ALA A 31 -7.59 6.69 24.18
CA ALA A 31 -9.04 6.81 24.06
C ALA A 31 -9.36 7.60 22.78
N ASP A 32 -9.58 6.88 21.68
CA ASP A 32 -10.02 7.48 20.43
C ASP A 32 -11.55 7.65 20.45
N PRO A 33 -12.09 8.89 20.52
CA PRO A 33 -13.53 9.12 20.52
C PRO A 33 -14.22 8.70 19.21
N MET A 34 -13.45 8.44 18.15
CA MET A 34 -13.95 8.06 16.83
C MET A 34 -14.01 6.54 16.58
N GLY A 35 -13.56 5.73 17.55
CA GLY A 35 -13.57 4.28 17.50
C GLY A 35 -12.33 3.71 16.81
N GLY A 36 -11.39 3.23 17.64
CA GLY A 36 -10.27 2.38 17.26
C GLY A 36 -9.25 2.97 16.27
N MET A 37 -8.29 2.13 15.88
CA MET A 37 -7.28 2.44 14.87
C MET A 37 -7.89 2.43 13.46
N ARG A 38 -7.24 3.13 12.54
CA ARG A 38 -7.60 3.15 11.11
C ARG A 38 -6.78 2.12 10.37
N ARG A 39 -7.40 1.26 9.58
CA ARG A 39 -6.70 0.51 8.54
C ARG A 39 -6.34 1.45 7.40
N VAL A 40 -5.07 1.47 7.05
CA VAL A 40 -4.53 2.26 5.95
C VAL A 40 -4.06 1.29 4.86
N VAL A 41 -4.48 1.55 3.62
CA VAL A 41 -3.98 0.89 2.42
C VAL A 41 -3.34 1.97 1.55
N GLU A 42 -2.03 1.88 1.36
CA GLU A 42 -1.26 2.83 0.55
C GLU A 42 -0.84 2.17 -0.76
N HIS A 43 -1.38 2.69 -1.85
CA HIS A 43 -0.93 2.41 -3.20
C HIS A 43 0.20 3.38 -3.53
N THR A 44 1.41 2.85 -3.69
CA THR A 44 2.59 3.66 -4.02
C THR A 44 2.54 4.18 -5.47
N GLY A 45 1.74 3.54 -6.33
CA GLY A 45 1.75 3.77 -7.77
C GLY A 45 3.02 3.24 -8.44
N ASP A 46 3.90 2.54 -7.73
CA ASP A 46 5.08 1.92 -8.32
C ASP A 46 4.69 0.59 -8.97
N ILE A 47 4.43 0.66 -10.29
CA ILE A 47 4.09 -0.51 -11.11
C ILE A 47 5.37 -1.07 -11.71
N ARG A 48 5.72 -2.29 -11.30
CA ARG A 48 6.81 -3.09 -11.85
C ARG A 48 6.27 -4.00 -12.93
N TYR A 49 6.95 -4.03 -14.08
CA TYR A 49 6.61 -4.95 -15.16
C TYR A 49 7.69 -6.01 -15.26
N ALA A 50 7.29 -7.28 -15.18
CA ALA A 50 8.18 -8.42 -15.35
C ALA A 50 7.63 -9.35 -16.43
N GLU A 51 8.53 -9.95 -17.21
CA GLU A 51 8.18 -10.99 -18.17
C GLU A 51 8.33 -12.36 -17.50
N ILE A 52 7.21 -13.06 -17.31
CA ILE A 52 7.18 -14.38 -16.67
C ILE A 52 6.61 -15.35 -17.70
N TYR A 53 7.41 -16.33 -18.12
CA TYR A 53 7.04 -17.32 -19.16
C TYR A 53 6.52 -16.71 -20.49
N GLY A 54 7.02 -15.54 -20.87
CA GLY A 54 6.58 -14.83 -22.09
C GLY A 54 5.33 -13.97 -21.92
N GLU A 55 4.79 -13.87 -20.71
CA GLU A 55 3.68 -12.98 -20.36
C GLU A 55 4.18 -11.76 -19.57
N VAL A 56 3.70 -10.57 -19.94
CA VAL A 56 4.02 -9.32 -19.23
C VAL A 56 3.06 -9.18 -18.04
N VAL A 57 3.60 -9.33 -16.84
CA VAL A 57 2.87 -9.16 -15.58
C VAL A 57 3.18 -7.79 -14.98
N ALA A 58 2.14 -7.09 -14.52
CA ALA A 58 2.26 -5.84 -13.79
C ALA A 58 2.02 -6.09 -12.30
N ASP A 59 2.96 -5.66 -11.46
CA ASP A 59 2.90 -5.77 -10.00
C ASP A 59 2.97 -4.37 -9.37
N GLU A 60 2.00 -4.03 -8.52
CA GLU A 60 1.96 -2.76 -7.80
C GLU A 60 2.31 -2.99 -6.32
N ARG A 61 3.27 -2.20 -5.79
CA ARG A 61 3.55 -2.22 -4.36
C ARG A 61 2.43 -1.53 -3.57
N VAL A 62 1.79 -2.29 -2.69
CA VAL A 62 0.74 -1.82 -1.77
C VAL A 62 1.17 -2.07 -0.33
N GLU A 63 1.12 -1.04 0.51
CA GLU A 63 1.43 -1.14 1.95
C GLU A 63 0.13 -1.14 2.76
N ARG A 64 0.07 -1.96 3.81
CA ARG A 64 -1.12 -2.15 4.64
C ARG A 64 -0.74 -2.16 6.11
N TYR A 65 -1.34 -1.26 6.89
CA TYR A 65 -1.06 -1.12 8.30
C TYR A 65 -2.26 -0.56 9.06
N LEU A 66 -2.26 -0.68 10.39
CA LEU A 66 -3.16 0.04 11.29
C LEU A 66 -2.47 1.28 11.82
N GLU A 67 -3.17 2.41 11.84
CA GLU A 67 -2.69 3.71 12.31
C GLU A 67 -3.66 4.26 13.35
N CYS A 68 -3.17 4.61 14.55
CA CYS A 68 -3.97 5.36 15.52
C CYS A 68 -4.08 6.82 15.08
N GLY A 69 -5.30 7.34 14.91
CA GLY A 69 -5.53 8.72 14.51
C GLY A 69 -5.16 9.78 15.56
N ILE A 70 -4.92 9.36 16.81
CA ILE A 70 -4.61 10.24 17.94
C ILE A 70 -3.11 10.35 18.18
N CYS A 71 -2.43 9.23 18.40
CA CYS A 71 -1.01 9.22 18.75
C CYS A 71 -0.08 8.87 17.58
N GLY A 72 -0.62 8.50 16.41
CA GLY A 72 0.17 8.13 15.25
C GLY A 72 0.85 6.76 15.35
N TRP A 73 0.50 5.94 16.34
CA TRP A 73 1.04 4.58 16.47
C TRP A 73 0.67 3.73 15.25
N VAL A 74 1.65 3.01 14.70
CA VAL A 74 1.50 2.15 13.52
C VAL A 74 1.72 0.69 13.89
N VAL A 75 0.87 -0.20 13.37
CA VAL A 75 1.01 -1.66 13.49
C VAL A 75 0.91 -2.26 12.10
N ASP A 76 1.92 -3.00 11.68
CA ASP A 76 1.89 -3.73 10.41
C ASP A 76 0.83 -4.83 10.44
N LEU A 77 0.12 -5.00 9.33
CA LEU A 77 -0.93 -6.04 9.14
C LEU A 77 -0.37 -7.32 8.53
#